data_AF-A0A3N5NTR3-F1
#
_entry.id   AF-A0A3N5NTR3-F1
#
_cell.length_a   1.000
_cell.length_b   1.000
_cell.length_c   1.000
_cell.angle_alpha   90.00
_cell.angle_beta   90.00
_cell.angle_gamma   90.00
#
_symmetry.space_group_name_H-M   'P 1'
#
loop_
_entity.id
_entity.type
_entity.pdbx_description
1 polymer ?
#
loop_
_entity_poly.entity_id
_entity_poly.type
_entity_poly.pdbx_seq_one_letter_code
_entity_poly.pdbx_strand_id
1 'polypeptide(L)'
;MLGFRRFHVTVSNKNDANRAAVLAALEKVRSTLKNEPQTPEVARALDQCGRLQVAINQFHAEGLRFAAFTLLHMVLSRGTGFTEHVHVATRELKAALESAGYPH
;
A
#
# COMPACT_ATOMS: atom_id res chain seq x y z
N MET A 1 37.41 -18.31 -27.72
CA MET A 1 35.96 -18.65 -27.71
C MET A 1 35.26 -17.73 -26.72
N LEU A 2 34.40 -16.83 -27.19
CA LEU A 2 33.61 -15.95 -26.33
C LEU A 2 32.37 -16.72 -25.82
N GLY A 3 32.33 -17.01 -24.52
CA GLY A 3 31.14 -17.52 -23.85
C GLY A 3 30.19 -16.37 -23.54
N PHE A 4 29.06 -16.32 -24.25
CA PHE A 4 27.97 -15.39 -23.98
C PHE A 4 27.37 -15.66 -22.59
N ARG A 5 27.50 -14.68 -21.68
CA ARG A 5 26.75 -14.64 -20.42
C ARG A 5 25.27 -14.35 -20.72
N ARG A 6 24.39 -15.33 -20.50
CA ARG A 6 22.95 -15.08 -20.39
C ARG A 6 22.67 -14.37 -19.05
N PHE A 7 22.43 -13.06 -19.11
CA PHE A 7 21.84 -12.32 -18.00
C PHE A 7 20.36 -12.67 -17.90
N HIS A 8 20.01 -13.55 -16.97
CA HIS A 8 18.64 -13.90 -16.61
C HIS A 8 18.26 -13.25 -15.26
N VAL A 9 18.55 -11.95 -15.08
CA VAL A 9 18.31 -11.24 -13.81
C VAL A 9 17.78 -9.83 -14.09
N THR A 10 16.46 -9.65 -14.18
CA THR A 10 15.86 -8.30 -14.10
C THR A 10 14.38 -8.33 -13.72
N VAL A 11 13.57 -9.27 -14.23
CA VAL A 11 12.11 -9.22 -14.04
C VAL A 11 11.68 -9.51 -12.58
N SER A 12 12.32 -10.46 -11.91
CA SER A 12 11.99 -10.76 -10.50
C SER A 12 12.29 -9.59 -9.57
N ASN A 13 13.39 -8.87 -9.82
CA ASN A 13 13.86 -7.77 -8.99
C ASN A 13 12.86 -6.58 -8.97
N LYS A 14 12.21 -6.30 -10.11
CA LYS A 14 11.26 -5.18 -10.19
C LYS A 14 9.97 -5.46 -9.43
N ASN A 15 9.43 -6.67 -9.50
CA ASN A 15 8.21 -7.03 -8.77
C ASN A 15 8.43 -7.04 -7.26
N ASP A 16 9.57 -7.56 -6.82
CA ASP A 16 9.95 -7.55 -5.40
C ASP A 16 10.19 -6.12 -4.88
N ALA A 17 10.87 -5.27 -5.66
CA ALA A 17 11.05 -3.86 -5.32
C ALA A 17 9.72 -3.09 -5.25
N ASN A 18 8.82 -3.31 -6.22
CA ASN A 18 7.49 -2.70 -6.22
C ASN A 18 6.67 -3.13 -5.01
N ARG A 19 6.66 -4.43 -4.69
CA ARG A 19 6.00 -4.95 -3.49
C ARG A 19 6.59 -4.34 -2.22
N ALA A 20 7.91 -4.27 -2.10
CA ALA A 20 8.58 -3.66 -0.96
C ALA A 20 8.22 -2.17 -0.81
N ALA A 21 8.16 -1.42 -1.91
CA ALA A 21 7.77 -0.02 -1.91
C ALA A 21 6.32 0.18 -1.42
N VAL A 22 5.38 -0.64 -1.90
CA VAL A 22 3.97 -0.60 -1.43
C VAL A 22 3.89 -0.93 0.05
N LEU A 23 4.61 -1.96 0.52
CA LEU A 23 4.61 -2.33 1.94
C LEU A 23 5.22 -1.24 2.83
N ALA A 24 6.28 -0.57 2.37
CA ALA A 24 6.87 0.56 3.09
C ALA A 24 5.91 1.75 3.18
N ALA A 25 5.22 2.10 2.08
CA ALA A 25 4.20 3.15 2.08
C ALA A 25 3.02 2.79 3.00
N LEU A 26 2.59 1.53 3.00
CA LEU A 26 1.53 1.04 3.89
C LEU A 26 1.93 1.15 5.37
N GLU A 27 3.18 0.82 5.73
CA GLU A 27 3.65 0.97 7.10
C GLU A 27 3.73 2.44 7.54
N LYS A 28 4.04 3.36 6.61
CA LYS A 28 3.96 4.80 6.87
C LYS A 28 2.53 5.24 7.18
N VAL A 29 1.53 4.74 6.45
CA VAL A 29 0.11 4.98 6.76
C VAL A 29 -0.25 4.42 8.14
N ARG A 30 0.17 3.20 8.47
CA ARG A 30 -0.10 2.62 9.81
C ARG A 30 0.55 3.43 10.92
N SER A 31 1.78 3.87 10.73
CA SER A 31 2.52 4.65 11.72
C SER A 31 1.88 6.02 11.95
N THR A 32 1.40 6.68 10.90
CA THR A 32 0.67 7.95 11.02
C THR A 32 -0.69 7.77 11.69
N LEU A 33 -1.46 6.73 11.33
CA LEU A 33 -2.73 6.39 11.98
C LEU A 33 -2.56 6.05 13.47
N LYS A 34 -1.46 5.41 13.88
CA LYS A 34 -1.19 5.12 15.30
C LYS A 34 -0.96 6.37 16.14
N ASN A 35 -0.59 7.49 15.52
CA ASN A 35 -0.40 8.79 16.19
C ASN A 35 -1.67 9.64 16.24
N GLU A 36 -2.75 9.21 15.59
CA GLU A 36 -4.06 9.88 15.64
C GLU A 36 -4.78 9.60 16.98
N PRO A 37 -5.75 10.45 17.37
CA PRO A 37 -6.70 10.12 18.41
C PRO A 37 -7.36 8.76 18.14
N GLN A 38 -7.48 7.93 19.16
CA GLN A 38 -8.03 6.58 19.02
C GLN A 38 -9.55 6.62 18.84
N THR A 39 -10.00 6.83 17.60
CA THR A 39 -11.41 6.81 17.22
C THR A 39 -11.78 5.50 16.52
N PRO A 40 -13.08 5.16 16.42
CA PRO A 40 -13.53 4.01 15.63
C PRO A 40 -13.07 4.04 14.16
N GLU A 41 -12.97 5.23 13.56
CA GLU A 41 -12.50 5.42 12.19
C GLU A 41 -11.02 5.05 12.05
N VAL A 42 -10.18 5.46 13.01
CA VAL A 42 -8.76 5.09 13.04
C VAL A 42 -8.59 3.58 13.20
N ALA A 43 -9.37 2.95 14.09
CA ALA A 43 -9.35 1.50 14.26
C ALA A 43 -9.74 0.76 12.97
N ARG A 44 -10.77 1.23 12.26
CA ARG A 44 -11.20 0.68 10.97
C ARG A 44 -10.15 0.88 9.87
N ALA A 45 -9.49 2.03 9.82
CA ALA A 45 -8.42 2.30 8.87
C ALA A 45 -7.20 1.39 9.12
N LEU A 46 -6.82 1.18 10.39
CA LEU A 46 -5.77 0.25 10.78
C LEU A 46 -6.11 -1.20 10.43
N ASP A 47 -7.37 -1.62 10.58
CA ASP A 47 -7.84 -2.93 10.13
C ASP A 47 -7.71 -3.08 8.60
N GLN A 48 -8.14 -2.09 7.82
CA GLN A 48 -7.96 -2.13 6.35
C GLN A 48 -6.50 -2.17 5.94
N CYS A 49 -5.61 -1.47 6.66
CA CYS A 49 -4.16 -1.60 6.45
C CYS A 49 -3.68 -3.04 6.65
N GLY A 50 -4.17 -3.74 7.68
CA GLY A 50 -3.86 -5.15 7.92
C GLY A 50 -4.35 -6.05 6.78
N ARG A 51 -5.60 -5.87 6.35
CA ARG A 51 -6.20 -6.64 5.24
C ARG A 51 -5.44 -6.42 3.93
N LEU A 52 -5.04 -5.18 3.64
CA LEU A 52 -4.24 -4.85 2.47
C LEU A 52 -2.86 -5.51 2.51
N GLN A 53 -2.19 -5.48 3.68
CA GLN A 53 -0.90 -6.15 3.86
C GLN A 53 -1.00 -7.66 3.57
N VAL A 54 -2.04 -8.32 4.10
CA VAL A 54 -2.28 -9.75 3.84
C VAL A 54 -2.51 -10.01 2.35
N ALA A 55 -3.35 -9.20 1.69
CA ALA A 55 -3.64 -9.35 0.27
C ALA A 55 -2.40 -9.16 -0.62
N ILE A 56 -1.54 -8.19 -0.30
CA ILE A 56 -0.25 -7.97 -0.99
C ILE A 56 0.65 -9.19 -0.81
N ASN A 57 0.76 -9.73 0.40
CA ASN A 57 1.63 -10.86 0.69
C ASN A 57 1.17 -12.16 0.02
N GLN A 58 -0.14 -12.32 -0.18
CA GLN A 58 -0.73 -13.49 -0.81
C GLN A 58 -0.97 -13.32 -2.33
N PHE A 59 -0.59 -12.17 -2.90
CA PHE A 59 -0.89 -11.81 -4.30
C PHE A 59 -2.39 -11.96 -4.65
N HIS A 60 -3.26 -11.70 -3.68
CA HIS A 60 -4.70 -11.87 -3.83
C HIS A 60 -5.33 -10.61 -4.43
N ALA A 61 -5.47 -10.58 -5.76
CA ALA A 61 -5.87 -9.40 -6.52
C ALA A 61 -7.19 -8.77 -6.06
N GLU A 62 -8.21 -9.59 -5.79
CA GLU A 62 -9.52 -9.08 -5.36
C GLU A 62 -9.47 -8.48 -3.94
N GLY A 63 -8.77 -9.16 -3.02
CA GLY A 63 -8.55 -8.65 -1.66
C GLY A 63 -7.75 -7.36 -1.65
N LEU A 64 -6.77 -7.24 -2.56
CA LEU A 64 -5.97 -6.04 -2.71
C LEU A 64 -6.86 -4.88 -3.17
N ARG A 65 -7.63 -5.09 -4.24
CA ARG A 65 -8.57 -4.10 -4.78
C ARG A 65 -9.54 -3.60 -3.71
N PHE A 66 -10.20 -4.51 -3.00
CA PHE A 66 -11.19 -4.11 -1.99
C PHE A 66 -10.56 -3.41 -0.79
N ALA A 67 -9.46 -3.93 -0.24
CA ALA A 67 -8.83 -3.32 0.92
C ALA A 67 -8.21 -1.95 0.59
N ALA A 68 -7.56 -1.83 -0.58
CA ALA A 68 -7.00 -0.57 -1.04
C ALA A 68 -8.10 0.46 -1.31
N PHE A 69 -9.14 0.12 -2.09
CA PHE A 69 -10.26 1.02 -2.35
C PHE A 69 -10.91 1.50 -1.05
N THR A 70 -11.19 0.59 -0.11
CA THR A 70 -11.84 0.94 1.16
C THR A 70 -10.98 1.89 1.98
N LEU A 71 -9.67 1.63 2.09
CA LEU A 71 -8.75 2.50 2.81
C LEU A 71 -8.64 3.88 2.16
N LEU A 72 -8.42 3.93 0.84
CA LEU A 72 -8.31 5.18 0.09
C LEU A 72 -9.59 6.01 0.18
N HIS A 73 -10.76 5.37 0.02
CA HIS A 73 -12.04 6.04 0.14
C HIS A 73 -12.29 6.56 1.56
N MET A 74 -12.00 5.76 2.58
CA MET A 74 -12.18 6.16 3.98
C MET A 74 -11.35 7.38 4.34
N VAL A 75 -10.10 7.44 3.87
CA VAL A 75 -9.15 8.49 4.27
C VAL A 75 -9.21 9.73 3.37
N LEU A 76 -9.35 9.55 2.05
CA LEU A 76 -9.25 10.65 1.07
C LEU A 76 -10.61 11.26 0.68
N SER A 77 -11.72 10.75 1.22
CA SER A 77 -13.03 11.36 0.99
C SER A 77 -13.11 12.76 1.61
N ARG A 78 -14.01 13.59 1.08
CA ARG A 78 -14.24 14.93 1.62
C ARG A 78 -14.87 14.86 3.00
N GLY A 79 -14.45 15.74 3.91
CA GLY A 79 -15.04 15.86 5.25
C GLY A 79 -14.58 14.80 6.25
N THR A 80 -13.53 14.05 5.95
CA THR A 80 -12.94 13.11 6.92
C THR A 80 -12.23 13.84 8.06
N GLY A 81 -12.24 13.27 9.26
CA GLY A 81 -11.54 13.82 10.43
C GLY A 81 -10.06 13.46 10.55
N PHE A 82 -9.45 12.82 9.53
CA PHE A 82 -8.03 12.48 9.53
C PHE A 82 -7.14 13.72 9.36
N THR A 83 -5.97 13.72 9.98
CA THR A 83 -4.99 14.81 9.81
C THR A 83 -4.38 14.81 8.42
N GLU A 84 -3.79 15.95 8.05
CA GLU A 84 -3.06 16.10 6.79
C GLU A 84 -1.91 15.10 6.66
N HIS A 85 -1.26 14.70 7.76
CA HIS A 85 -0.19 13.70 7.73
C HIS A 85 -0.69 12.33 7.25
N VAL A 86 -1.88 11.92 7.69
CA VAL A 86 -2.52 10.67 7.26
C VAL A 86 -2.95 10.78 5.79
N HIS A 87 -3.48 11.94 5.36
CA HIS A 87 -3.82 12.18 3.95
C HIS A 87 -2.59 12.11 3.03
N VAL A 88 -1.48 12.74 3.41
CA VAL A 88 -0.22 12.70 2.67
C VAL A 88 0.31 11.27 2.58
N ALA A 89 0.42 10.55 3.70
CA ALA A 89 0.87 9.16 3.70
C ALA A 89 -0.02 8.26 2.82
N THR A 90 -1.33 8.50 2.83
CA THR A 90 -2.29 7.72 2.03
C THR A 90 -2.19 8.02 0.53
N ARG A 91 -1.90 9.27 0.15
CA ARG A 91 -1.61 9.63 -1.25
C ARG A 91 -0.32 9.00 -1.73
N GLU A 92 0.71 8.91 -0.89
CA GLU A 92 1.95 8.19 -1.21
C GLU A 92 1.70 6.69 -1.41
N LEU A 93 0.85 6.08 -0.56
CA LEU A 93 0.42 4.69 -0.75
C LEU A 93 -0.31 4.51 -2.10
N LYS A 94 -1.22 5.42 -2.45
CA LYS A 94 -1.91 5.39 -3.75
C LYS A 94 -0.90 5.42 -4.91
N ALA A 95 0.05 6.35 -4.89
CA ALA A 95 1.09 6.45 -5.91
C ALA A 95 1.96 5.19 -6.00
N ALA A 96 2.28 4.56 -4.86
CA ALA A 96 3.01 3.30 -4.85
C ALA A 96 2.19 2.14 -5.46
N LEU A 97 0.89 2.08 -5.17
CA LEU A 97 -0.03 1.09 -5.76
C LEU A 97 -0.15 1.26 -7.29
N GLU A 98 -0.26 2.50 -7.77
CA GLU A 98 -0.27 2.83 -9.21
C GLU A 98 1.04 2.42 -9.89
N SER A 99 2.18 2.76 -9.30
CA SER A 99 3.51 2.40 -9.83
C SER A 99 3.75 0.88 -9.86
N ALA A 100 3.20 0.17 -8.88
CA ALA A 100 3.26 -1.29 -8.82
C ALA A 100 2.29 -1.99 -9.79
N GLY A 101 1.35 -1.27 -10.40
CA GLY A 101 0.29 -1.83 -11.24
C GLY A 101 -0.76 -2.62 -10.46
N TYR A 102 -0.92 -2.34 -9.17
CA TYR A 102 -1.89 -3.01 -8.32
C TYR A 102 -3.29 -2.38 -8.46
N PRO A 103 -4.37 -3.18 -8.42
CA PRO A 103 -5.74 -2.64 -8.48
C PRO A 103 -6.10 -1.96 -7.15
N HIS A 104 -6.64 -0.74 -7.18
CA HIS A 104 -6.97 0.02 -5.96
C HIS A 104 -8.04 1.09 -6.19
#